data_AF-A0AAE3NE13-F1
#
_entry.id   AF-A0AAE3NE13-F1
#
_cell.length_a   1.000
_cell.length_b   1.000
_cell.length_c   1.000
_cell.angle_alpha   90.00
_cell.angle_beta   90.00
_cell.angle_gamma   90.00
#
_symmetry.space_group_name_H-M   'P 1'
#
loop_
_entity.id
_entity.type
_entity.pdbx_description
1 polymer ?
#
loop_
_entity_poly.entity_id
_entity_poly.type
_entity_poly.pdbx_seq_one_letter_code
_entity_poly.pdbx_strand_id
1 'polypeptide(L)'
;MQLGKYFDQLRAQRGLTSDNQVGELLGVAGNAVTQYRKGDRKMDNEACLRLAQLLELENPLPVIMAADMDRAERHGQRSLWEVFSTRMAGSATAALLLVVVAGVTNFVTPSAAKAAPLSHSEGRPVYLM
;
A
#
# COMPACT_ATOMS: atom_id res chain seq x y z
N MET A 1 -17.12 -7.20 -8.56
CA MET A 1 -16.05 -6.89 -9.52
C MET A 1 -15.63 -5.44 -9.35
N GLN A 2 -14.40 -5.22 -8.91
CA GLN A 2 -13.81 -3.93 -8.59
C GLN A 2 -13.46 -3.13 -9.85
N LEU A 3 -13.04 -3.81 -10.93
CA LEU A 3 -12.59 -3.16 -12.17
C LEU A 3 -13.71 -2.37 -12.85
N GLY A 4 -14.97 -2.83 -12.69
CA GLY A 4 -16.15 -2.14 -13.20
C GLY A 4 -16.25 -0.67 -12.77
N LYS A 5 -15.82 -0.36 -11.53
CA LYS A 5 -15.84 1.00 -10.97
C LYS A 5 -14.98 1.99 -11.77
N TYR A 6 -13.83 1.54 -12.27
CA TYR A 6 -12.94 2.36 -13.10
C TYR A 6 -13.52 2.62 -14.49
N PHE A 7 -14.22 1.64 -15.08
CA PHE A 7 -14.98 1.88 -16.32
C PHE A 7 -16.12 2.87 -16.08
N ASP A 8 -16.85 2.76 -14.96
CA ASP A 8 -17.94 3.69 -14.63
C ASP A 8 -17.44 5.10 -14.35
N GLN A 9 -16.29 5.24 -13.67
CA GLN A 9 -15.58 6.50 -13.50
C GLN A 9 -15.16 7.10 -14.84
N LEU A 10 -14.59 6.31 -15.75
CA LEU A 10 -14.17 6.78 -17.07
C LEU A 10 -15.38 7.25 -17.89
N ARG A 11 -16.49 6.51 -17.83
CA ARG A 11 -17.76 6.88 -18.47
C ARG A 11 -18.28 8.21 -17.93
N ALA A 12 -18.23 8.43 -16.62
CA ALA A 12 -18.64 9.69 -15.99
C ALA A 12 -17.73 10.87 -16.39
N GLN A 13 -16.41 10.68 -16.35
CA GLN A 13 -15.44 11.73 -16.70
C GLN A 13 -15.46 12.12 -18.19
N ARG A 14 -15.72 11.16 -19.09
CA ARG A 14 -15.65 11.35 -20.55
C ARG A 14 -17.03 11.41 -21.24
N GLY A 15 -18.13 11.37 -20.48
CA GLY A 15 -19.50 11.47 -21.01
C GLY A 15 -19.96 10.26 -21.83
N LEU A 16 -19.45 9.06 -21.55
CA LEU A 16 -19.66 7.87 -22.39
C LEU A 16 -20.93 7.10 -22.02
N THR A 17 -21.74 6.82 -23.04
CA THR A 17 -23.06 6.18 -22.89
C THR A 17 -23.00 4.64 -22.97
N SER A 18 -21.90 4.07 -23.45
CA SER A 18 -21.77 2.62 -23.64
C SER A 18 -20.38 2.07 -23.32
N ASP A 19 -20.32 0.77 -23.02
CA ASP A 19 -19.06 0.04 -22.84
C ASP A 19 -18.29 -0.14 -24.16
N ASN A 20 -18.95 -0.04 -25.32
CA ASN A 20 -18.27 -0.03 -26.62
C ASN A 20 -17.35 1.20 -26.77
N GLN A 21 -17.83 2.38 -26.39
CA GLN A 21 -17.03 3.61 -26.39
C GLN A 21 -15.85 3.54 -25.41
N VAL A 22 -16.03 2.88 -24.26
CA VAL A 22 -14.93 2.55 -23.35
C VAL A 22 -13.91 1.63 -24.03
N GLY A 23 -14.39 0.64 -24.79
CA GLY A 23 -13.55 -0.28 -25.56
C GLY A 23 -12.74 0.43 -26.65
N GLU A 24 -13.37 1.35 -27.39
CA GLU A 24 -12.72 2.21 -28.40
C GLU A 24 -11.60 3.06 -27.80
N LEU A 25 -11.86 3.75 -26.68
CA LEU A 25 -10.84 4.54 -25.98
C LEU A 25 -9.69 3.68 -25.46
N LEU A 26 -9.97 2.45 -25.01
CA LEU A 26 -8.97 1.46 -24.57
C LEU A 26 -8.28 0.72 -25.73
N GLY A 27 -8.75 0.85 -26.97
CA GLY A 27 -8.21 0.11 -28.11
C GLY A 27 -8.46 -1.41 -28.05
N VAL A 28 -9.52 -1.85 -27.37
CA VAL A 28 -9.90 -3.27 -27.24
C VAL A 28 -11.16 -3.58 -28.04
N ALA A 29 -11.37 -4.86 -28.38
CA ALA A 29 -12.59 -5.30 -29.07
C ALA A 29 -13.86 -4.94 -28.27
N GLY A 30 -14.93 -4.53 -28.95
CA GLY A 30 -16.11 -3.93 -28.29
C GLY A 30 -16.74 -4.77 -27.17
N ASN A 31 -16.76 -6.10 -27.31
CA ASN A 31 -17.28 -6.99 -26.27
C ASN A 31 -16.32 -7.23 -25.08
N ALA A 32 -15.06 -6.78 -25.15
CA ALA A 32 -14.04 -7.05 -24.15
C ALA A 32 -14.36 -6.36 -22.82
N VAL A 33 -14.83 -5.11 -22.83
CA VAL A 33 -15.19 -4.36 -21.61
C VAL A 33 -16.31 -5.08 -20.85
N THR A 34 -17.34 -5.56 -21.54
CA THR A 34 -18.41 -6.36 -20.93
C THR A 34 -17.90 -7.68 -20.38
N GLN A 35 -16.95 -8.36 -21.05
CA GLN A 35 -16.31 -9.56 -20.52
C GLN A 35 -15.44 -9.27 -19.30
N TYR A 36 -14.74 -8.13 -19.24
CA TYR A 36 -13.97 -7.69 -18.07
C TYR A 36 -14.90 -7.43 -16.88
N ARG A 37 -16.01 -6.70 -17.09
CA ARG A 37 -17.04 -6.45 -16.05
C ARG A 37 -17.70 -7.72 -15.50
N LYS A 38 -17.78 -8.78 -16.30
CA LYS A 38 -18.28 -10.09 -15.88
C LYS A 38 -17.19 -10.99 -15.28
N GLY A 39 -15.93 -10.76 -15.63
CA GLY A 39 -14.80 -11.62 -15.28
C GLY A 39 -14.61 -12.82 -16.21
N ASP A 40 -15.24 -12.81 -17.39
CA ASP A 40 -15.07 -13.84 -18.42
C ASP A 40 -13.70 -13.77 -19.10
N ARG A 41 -13.03 -12.60 -19.05
CA ARG A 41 -11.74 -12.34 -19.71
C ARG A 41 -10.78 -11.59 -18.78
N LYS A 42 -9.47 -11.87 -18.88
CA LYS A 42 -8.43 -11.02 -18.25
C LYS A 42 -8.31 -9.69 -19.00
N MET A 43 -8.32 -8.58 -18.28
CA MET A 43 -7.71 -7.35 -18.78
C MET A 43 -6.20 -7.41 -18.57
N ASP A 44 -5.43 -7.22 -19.63
CA ASP A 44 -3.97 -7.22 -19.60
C ASP A 44 -3.41 -5.92 -18.97
N ASN A 45 -2.11 -5.92 -18.69
CA ASN A 45 -1.46 -4.80 -18.01
C ASN A 45 -1.41 -3.55 -18.91
N GLU A 46 -1.35 -3.70 -20.23
CA GLU A 46 -1.37 -2.56 -21.17
C GLU A 46 -2.72 -1.85 -21.14
N ALA A 47 -3.84 -2.59 -21.17
CA ALA A 47 -5.17 -2.01 -20.99
C ALA A 47 -5.36 -1.43 -19.56
N CYS A 48 -4.73 -1.99 -18.52
CA CYS A 48 -4.72 -1.38 -17.18
C CYS A 48 -4.00 -0.03 -17.17
N LEU A 49 -2.81 0.05 -17.78
CA LEU A 49 -2.02 1.29 -17.88
C LEU A 49 -2.76 2.34 -18.72
N ARG A 50 -3.38 1.94 -19.83
CA ARG A 50 -4.18 2.83 -20.68
C ARG A 50 -5.43 3.33 -19.97
N LEU A 51 -6.12 2.47 -19.19
CA LEU A 51 -7.24 2.90 -18.35
C LEU A 51 -6.81 3.91 -17.29
N ALA A 52 -5.66 3.69 -16.63
CA ALA A 52 -5.11 4.63 -15.66
C ALA A 52 -4.74 5.99 -16.30
N GLN A 53 -4.14 5.99 -17.50
CA GLN A 53 -3.85 7.20 -18.26
C GLN A 53 -5.12 7.97 -18.66
N LEU A 54 -6.16 7.27 -19.14
CA LEU A 54 -7.45 7.88 -19.51
C LEU A 54 -8.21 8.47 -18.31
N LEU A 55 -7.96 7.93 -17.11
CA LEU A 55 -8.49 8.40 -15.83
C LEU A 55 -7.59 9.43 -15.14
N GLU A 56 -6.45 9.78 -15.75
CA GLU A 56 -5.47 10.75 -15.23
C GLU A 56 -4.93 10.37 -13.82
N LEU A 57 -4.77 9.07 -13.57
CA LEU A 57 -4.24 8.53 -12.32
C LEU A 57 -2.71 8.55 -12.32
N GLU A 58 -2.10 9.23 -11.34
CA GLU A 58 -0.64 9.23 -11.13
C GLU A 58 -0.08 7.82 -10.86
N ASN A 59 -0.88 6.95 -10.25
CA ASN A 59 -0.50 5.58 -9.91
C ASN A 59 -1.44 4.56 -10.60
N PRO A 60 -0.95 3.69 -11.50
CA PRO A 60 -1.77 2.69 -12.17
C PRO A 60 -2.02 1.42 -11.34
N LEU A 61 -1.29 1.21 -10.23
CA LEU A 61 -1.40 -0.01 -9.41
C LEU A 61 -2.83 -0.32 -8.93
N PRO A 62 -3.68 0.66 -8.51
CA PRO A 62 -5.05 0.39 -8.09
C PRO A 62 -5.93 -0.25 -9.19
N VAL A 63 -5.65 0.05 -10.46
CA VAL A 63 -6.36 -0.55 -11.61
C VAL A 63 -5.89 -1.99 -11.84
N ILE A 64 -4.58 -2.22 -11.81
CA ILE A 64 -3.97 -3.55 -11.96
C ILE A 64 -4.44 -4.48 -10.83
N MET A 65 -4.39 -4.00 -9.58
CA MET A 65 -4.89 -4.72 -8.41
C MET A 65 -6.37 -5.06 -8.54
N ALA A 66 -7.22 -4.13 -9.02
CA ALA A 66 -8.63 -4.42 -9.23
C ALA A 66 -8.86 -5.51 -10.29
N ALA A 67 -8.09 -5.52 -11.39
CA ALA A 67 -8.16 -6.55 -12.42
C ALA A 67 -7.71 -7.94 -11.92
N ASP A 68 -6.66 -8.01 -11.09
CA ASP A 68 -6.18 -9.27 -10.53
C ASP A 68 -7.00 -9.77 -9.33
N MET A 69 -7.60 -8.88 -8.53
CA MET A 69 -8.62 -9.25 -7.53
C MET A 69 -9.84 -9.88 -8.21
N ASP A 70 -10.36 -9.24 -9.26
CA ASP A 70 -11.50 -9.70 -10.04
C ASP A 70 -11.27 -11.07 -10.68
N ARG A 71 -10.05 -11.31 -11.15
CA ARG A 71 -9.53 -12.63 -11.57
C ARG A 71 -9.55 -13.65 -10.43
N ALA A 72 -9.05 -13.27 -9.25
CA ALA A 72 -8.97 -14.18 -8.12
C ALA A 72 -10.34 -14.57 -7.56
N GLU A 73 -11.31 -13.63 -7.53
CA GLU A 73 -12.71 -13.93 -7.20
C GLU A 73 -13.29 -14.98 -8.15
N ARG A 74 -13.09 -14.80 -9.47
CA ARG A 74 -13.56 -15.73 -10.52
C ARG A 74 -12.97 -17.13 -10.43
N HIS A 75 -11.70 -17.27 -10.05
CA HIS A 75 -11.04 -18.57 -9.91
C HIS A 75 -11.21 -19.21 -8.51
N GLY A 76 -12.02 -18.62 -7.63
CA GLY A 76 -12.16 -19.08 -6.23
C GLY A 76 -10.92 -18.82 -5.36
N GLN A 77 -9.92 -18.10 -5.88
CA GLN A 77 -8.63 -17.83 -5.25
C GLN A 77 -8.64 -16.59 -4.33
N ARG A 78 -9.79 -16.27 -3.68
CA ARG A 78 -9.91 -15.12 -2.75
C ARG A 78 -8.84 -15.13 -1.64
N SER A 79 -8.44 -16.32 -1.20
CA SER A 79 -7.47 -16.58 -0.12
C SER A 79 -6.14 -15.81 -0.23
N LEU A 80 -5.52 -15.71 -1.42
CA LEU A 80 -4.18 -15.11 -1.51
C LEU A 80 -4.22 -13.57 -1.42
N TRP A 81 -5.22 -12.94 -2.01
CA TRP A 81 -5.34 -11.47 -1.98
C TRP A 81 -5.73 -10.93 -0.60
N GLU A 82 -6.53 -11.67 0.18
CA GLU A 82 -6.81 -11.33 1.59
C GLU A 82 -5.52 -11.32 2.43
N VAL A 83 -4.63 -12.29 2.24
CA VAL A 83 -3.33 -12.36 2.93
C VAL A 83 -2.40 -11.20 2.51
N PHE A 84 -2.33 -10.88 1.21
CA PHE A 84 -1.46 -9.79 0.72
C PHE A 84 -1.98 -8.39 1.10
N SER A 85 -3.28 -8.12 0.96
CA SER A 85 -3.88 -6.82 1.29
C SER A 85 -3.76 -6.48 2.78
N THR A 86 -4.01 -7.46 3.66
CA THR A 86 -3.87 -7.31 5.12
C THR A 86 -2.43 -6.92 5.51
N ARG A 87 -1.43 -7.56 4.88
CA ARG A 87 -0.01 -7.23 5.10
C ARG A 87 0.36 -5.84 4.59
N MET A 88 -0.19 -5.42 3.45
CA MET A 88 0.06 -4.07 2.91
C MET A 88 -0.50 -2.98 3.83
N ALA A 89 -1.73 -3.16 4.33
CA ALA A 89 -2.41 -2.20 5.22
C ALA A 89 -1.64 -1.97 6.53
N GLY A 90 -1.02 -3.00 7.11
CA GLY A 90 -0.21 -2.88 8.32
C GLY A 90 1.10 -2.10 8.15
N SER A 91 1.57 -1.89 6.92
CA SER A 91 2.82 -1.16 6.64
C SER A 91 2.63 0.36 6.55
N ALA A 92 1.46 0.83 6.14
CA ALA A 92 1.18 2.26 5.98
C ALA A 92 1.00 3.00 7.32
N THR A 93 0.43 2.34 8.34
CA THR A 93 0.23 2.92 9.68
C THR A 93 1.52 3.01 10.51
N ALA A 94 2.52 2.16 10.25
CA ALA A 94 3.80 2.20 10.96
C ALA A 94 4.62 3.48 10.65
N ALA A 95 4.51 4.01 9.44
CA ALA A 95 5.24 5.21 9.02
C ALA A 95 4.72 6.50 9.69
N LEU A 96 3.42 6.59 9.97
CA LEU A 96 2.81 7.80 10.57
C LEU A 96 3.07 7.94 12.08
N LEU A 97 3.34 6.84 12.79
CA LEU A 97 3.57 6.86 14.24
C LEU A 97 4.98 7.30 14.65
N LEU A 98 5.99 7.14 13.77
CA LEU A 98 7.38 7.48 14.11
C LEU A 98 7.66 9.00 14.16
N VAL A 99 6.87 9.84 13.48
CA VAL A 99 7.07 11.30 13.47
C VAL A 99 6.62 11.95 14.79
N VAL A 100 5.64 11.36 15.49
CA VAL A 100 5.08 11.95 16.73
C VAL A 100 5.97 11.69 17.95
N VAL A 101 6.62 10.53 18.03
CA VAL A 101 7.42 10.13 19.21
C VAL A 101 8.77 10.87 19.28
N ALA A 102 9.36 11.24 18.14
CA ALA A 102 10.65 11.93 18.08
C ALA A 102 10.60 13.42 18.48
N GLY A 103 9.41 14.03 18.57
CA GLY A 103 9.26 15.48 18.78
C GLY A 103 9.31 15.96 20.23
N VAL A 104 9.18 15.07 21.22
CA VAL A 104 8.85 15.47 22.62
C VAL A 104 10.04 15.41 23.59
N THR A 105 11.17 14.81 23.20
CA THR A 105 12.29 14.51 24.13
C THR A 105 13.29 15.67 24.36
N ASN A 106 13.09 16.84 23.74
CA ASN A 106 14.06 17.95 23.77
C ASN A 106 13.80 19.04 24.85
N PHE A 107 13.11 18.72 25.95
CA PHE A 107 12.77 19.71 27.00
C PHE A 107 13.00 19.26 28.45
N VAL A 108 14.10 18.55 28.74
CA VAL A 108 14.70 18.54 30.10
C VAL A 108 16.22 18.68 30.00
N THR A 109 16.74 19.81 30.47
CA THR A 109 18.18 20.09 30.61
C THR A 109 18.85 19.11 31.59
N PRO A 110 20.02 18.51 31.26
CA PRO A 110 20.83 17.79 32.23
C PRO A 110 21.53 18.80 33.16
N SER A 111 21.25 18.73 34.47
CA SER A 111 22.04 19.44 35.48
C SER A 111 23.36 18.69 35.76
N ALA A 112 24.40 19.42 36.16
CA ALA A 112 25.79 18.94 36.14
C ALA A 112 26.34 18.44 37.50
N ALA A 113 27.26 17.46 37.43
CA ALA A 113 28.12 16.94 38.53
C ALA A 113 27.37 16.22 39.69
N LYS A 114 27.97 15.38 40.57
CA LYS A 114 29.37 15.07 40.97
C LYS A 114 29.36 13.76 41.82
N ALA A 115 30.31 12.83 41.88
CA ALA A 115 31.47 12.40 41.06
C ALA A 115 32.03 11.04 41.58
N ALA A 116 32.97 10.43 40.83
CA ALA A 116 33.93 9.36 41.21
C ALA A 116 33.42 7.93 41.59
N PRO A 117 33.84 6.86 40.88
CA PRO A 117 33.71 5.49 41.37
C PRO A 117 34.76 5.17 42.45
N LEU A 118 34.35 4.44 43.49
CA LEU A 118 35.25 3.94 44.53
C LEU A 118 36.19 2.87 43.95
N SER A 119 37.50 3.06 44.09
CA SER A 119 38.50 2.04 43.71
C SER A 119 38.50 0.90 44.72
N HIS A 120 38.39 -0.35 44.25
CA HIS A 120 38.78 -1.51 45.04
C HIS A 120 40.28 -1.40 45.40
N SER A 121 40.58 -1.30 46.70
CA SER A 121 41.92 -1.55 47.24
C SER A 121 41.86 -2.80 48.11
N GLU A 122 42.53 -3.87 47.68
CA GLU A 122 42.61 -5.09 48.47
C GLU A 122 43.38 -4.85 49.78
N GLY A 123 42.69 -4.98 50.91
CA GLY A 123 43.27 -4.84 52.24
C GLY A 123 44.18 -6.02 52.57
N ARG A 124 45.49 -5.86 52.37
CA ARG A 124 46.51 -6.82 52.86
C ARG A 124 46.52 -6.81 54.40
N PRO A 125 46.64 -7.96 55.07
CA PRO A 125 46.63 -8.02 56.53
C PRO A 125 47.90 -7.38 57.13
N VAL A 126 47.71 -6.50 58.11
CA VAL A 126 48.80 -5.91 58.91
C VAL A 126 48.98 -6.75 60.16
N TYR A 127 50.19 -7.30 60.34
CA TYR A 127 50.59 -7.93 61.60
C TYR A 127 50.86 -6.84 62.66
N LEU A 128 50.25 -6.98 63.83
CA LEU A 128 50.65 -6.26 65.04
C LEU A 128 51.59 -7.13 65.86
N MET A 129 52.66 -6.51 66.36
CA MET A 129 53.66 -7.07 67.26
C MET A 129 53.93 -6.05 68.37
#